data_AF-A0A8S9HR85-F1
#
_entry.id   AF-A0A8S9HR85-F1
#
_cell.length_a   1.000
_cell.length_b   1.000
_cell.length_c   1.000
_cell.angle_alpha   90.00
_cell.angle_beta   90.00
_cell.angle_gamma   90.00
#
_symmetry.space_group_name_H-M   'P 1'
#
loop_
_entity.id
_entity.type
_entity.pdbx_description
1 polymer ?
#
loop_
_entity_poly.entity_id
_entity_poly.type
_entity_poly.pdbx_seq_one_letter_code
_entity_poly.pdbx_strand_id
1 'polypeptide(L)'
;MELSSYESRRCEISKMKGNIPKDIDIILVEQLVLSTGLLVLPCSTWEFKVTHAPTGFGFTVDLEKRTCTCPEFQMLGLLCRHAIAVASSRNMDYNMFVSEYHVKQTWAETVKGIILPIPDPKDVFVPAEILKVEVYPSMTKRTKGRPCIKRKLSAGEFLGIIRYLLIMPEFPILSLPAEVQALVVQRVAHNSIANLYRLWATSKSMRALADNGGFMLRSICSNSLEYFYRLDRHVEGLALIKRAADAGFE
;
A
#
# COMPACT_ATOMS: atom_id res chain seq x y z
N MET A 1 -30.29 -9.27 -10.93
CA MET A 1 -30.26 -7.82 -10.76
C MET A 1 -29.03 -7.54 -9.92
N GLU A 2 -27.94 -7.06 -10.52
CA GLU A 2 -26.75 -6.70 -9.75
C GLU A 2 -27.10 -5.48 -8.89
N LEU A 3 -26.88 -5.60 -7.58
CA LEU A 3 -27.04 -4.48 -6.66
C LEU A 3 -26.00 -3.42 -6.97
N SER A 4 -26.36 -2.15 -6.81
CA SER A 4 -25.38 -1.06 -6.90
C SER A 4 -24.27 -1.27 -5.86
N SER A 5 -23.05 -0.81 -6.14
CA SER A 5 -21.91 -0.94 -5.20
C SER A 5 -22.25 -0.41 -3.79
N TYR A 6 -23.06 0.64 -3.69
CA TYR A 6 -23.52 1.20 -2.42
C TYR A 6 -24.51 0.29 -1.67
N GLU A 7 -25.42 -0.37 -2.38
CA GLU A 7 -26.33 -1.35 -1.79
C GLU A 7 -25.59 -2.59 -1.30
N SER A 8 -24.59 -3.06 -2.06
CA SER A 8 -23.72 -4.16 -1.64
C SER A 8 -23.00 -3.81 -0.34
N ARG A 9 -22.37 -2.62 -0.25
CA ARG A 9 -21.69 -2.16 0.98
C ARG A 9 -22.65 -1.99 2.17
N ARG A 10 -23.87 -1.47 1.97
CA ARG A 10 -24.89 -1.43 3.04
C ARG A 10 -25.23 -2.82 3.56
N CYS A 11 -25.38 -3.79 2.66
CA CYS A 11 -25.68 -5.18 2.99
C CYS A 11 -24.53 -5.85 3.75
N GLU A 12 -23.28 -5.57 3.36
CA GLU A 12 -22.08 -6.02 4.08
C GLU A 12 -22.03 -5.43 5.48
N ILE A 13 -22.17 -4.11 5.60
CA ILE A 13 -22.15 -3.40 6.89
C ILE A 13 -23.26 -3.91 7.82
N SER A 14 -24.47 -4.10 7.32
CA SER A 14 -25.59 -4.59 8.15
C SER A 14 -25.33 -5.99 8.71
N LYS A 15 -24.71 -6.87 7.91
CA LYS A 15 -24.34 -8.24 8.29
C LYS A 15 -23.11 -8.33 9.20
N MET A 16 -22.31 -7.26 9.35
CA MET A 16 -21.14 -7.29 10.23
C MET A 16 -21.54 -7.55 11.67
N LYS A 17 -20.76 -8.39 12.37
CA LYS A 17 -20.88 -8.64 13.80
C LYS A 17 -19.93 -7.72 14.56
N GLY A 18 -20.35 -7.24 15.73
CA GLY A 18 -19.56 -6.33 16.54
C GLY A 18 -19.59 -4.88 16.05
N ASN A 19 -18.87 -4.01 16.77
CA ASN A 19 -18.76 -2.59 16.44
C ASN A 19 -17.58 -2.27 15.50
N ILE A 20 -16.58 -3.15 15.43
CA ILE A 20 -15.38 -2.94 14.61
C ILE A 20 -15.49 -3.78 13.33
N PRO A 21 -15.25 -3.19 12.15
CA PRO A 21 -15.17 -3.92 10.89
C PRO A 21 -14.01 -4.92 10.89
N LYS A 22 -14.21 -6.07 10.23
CA LYS A 22 -13.21 -7.14 10.14
C LYS A 22 -11.87 -6.67 9.56
N ASP A 23 -11.90 -5.76 8.59
CA ASP A 23 -10.69 -5.22 7.97
C ASP A 23 -9.82 -4.47 8.99
N ILE A 24 -10.46 -3.79 9.94
CA ILE A 24 -9.77 -3.10 11.03
C ILE A 24 -9.25 -4.11 12.06
N ASP A 25 -10.04 -5.14 12.39
CA ASP A 25 -9.58 -6.22 13.26
C ASP A 25 -8.32 -6.92 12.70
N ILE A 26 -8.27 -7.15 11.38
CA ILE A 26 -7.09 -7.72 10.71
C ILE A 26 -5.86 -6.84 10.94
N ILE A 27 -5.99 -5.52 10.75
CA ILE A 27 -4.90 -4.56 10.99
C ILE A 27 -4.45 -4.60 12.46
N LEU A 28 -5.39 -4.66 13.41
CA LEU A 28 -5.07 -4.76 14.84
C LEU A 28 -4.32 -6.06 15.18
N VAL A 29 -4.72 -7.18 14.59
CA VAL A 29 -4.05 -8.48 14.74
C VAL A 29 -2.63 -8.44 14.17
N GLU A 30 -2.43 -7.82 13.01
CA GLU A 30 -1.09 -7.64 12.44
C GLU A 30 -0.21 -6.78 13.35
N GLN A 31 -0.73 -5.66 13.85
CA GLN A 31 0.00 -4.80 14.79
C GLN A 31 0.31 -5.53 16.10
N LEU A 32 -0.56 -6.44 16.55
CA LEU A 32 -0.32 -7.30 17.71
C LEU A 32 0.86 -8.25 17.46
N VAL A 33 0.92 -8.90 16.30
CA VAL A 33 2.07 -9.75 15.93
C VAL A 33 3.36 -8.92 15.90
N LEU A 34 3.33 -7.72 15.31
CA LEU A 34 4.49 -6.81 15.25
C LEU A 34 4.87 -6.21 16.61
N SER A 35 3.98 -6.25 17.59
CA SER A 35 4.22 -5.77 18.95
C SER A 35 5.01 -6.77 19.80
N THR A 36 5.12 -8.02 19.33
CA THR A 36 5.83 -9.08 20.06
C THR A 36 7.31 -8.74 20.24
N GLY A 37 7.86 -9.00 21.43
CA GLY A 37 9.25 -8.70 21.75
C GLY A 37 9.57 -7.23 22.02
N LEU A 38 8.56 -6.34 22.05
CA LEU A 38 8.75 -4.98 22.53
C LEU A 38 8.78 -4.94 24.06
N LEU A 39 9.76 -4.22 24.61
CA LEU A 39 9.85 -4.00 26.05
C LEU A 39 9.06 -2.75 26.41
N VAL A 40 8.10 -2.88 27.32
CA VAL A 40 7.25 -1.78 27.79
C VAL A 40 7.68 -1.38 29.20
N LEU A 41 7.98 -0.10 29.37
CA LEU A 41 8.33 0.51 30.64
C LEU A 41 7.29 1.59 30.98
N PRO A 42 6.54 1.47 32.08
CA PRO A 42 5.60 2.50 32.49
C PRO A 42 6.33 3.76 32.97
N CYS A 43 5.92 4.93 32.48
CA CYS A 43 6.39 6.23 32.96
C CYS A 43 5.34 6.92 33.83
N SER A 44 4.06 6.79 33.47
CA SER A 44 2.93 7.28 34.25
C SER A 44 1.73 6.32 34.13
N THR A 45 0.53 6.76 34.51
CA THR A 45 -0.71 5.98 34.35
C THR A 45 -1.00 5.70 32.87
N TRP A 46 -0.82 6.71 32.02
CA TRP A 46 -1.19 6.67 30.59
C TRP A 46 0.02 6.77 29.65
N GLU A 47 1.20 7.14 30.15
CA GLU A 47 2.42 7.30 29.37
C GLU A 47 3.43 6.18 29.61
N PHE A 48 4.02 5.69 28.53
CA PHE A 48 4.88 4.52 28.52
C PHE A 48 6.04 4.70 27.56
N LYS A 49 7.20 4.17 27.93
CA LYS A 49 8.36 4.05 27.05
C LYS A 49 8.45 2.63 26.51
N VAL A 50 8.47 2.49 25.19
CA VAL A 50 8.52 1.21 24.49
C VAL A 50 9.85 1.10 23.75
N THR A 51 10.66 0.09 24.05
CA THR A 51 11.98 -0.10 23.43
C THR A 51 12.04 -1.37 22.59
N HIS A 52 12.67 -1.25 21.42
CA HIS A 52 12.99 -2.38 20.54
C HIS A 52 14.28 -3.06 21.04
N ALA A 53 14.18 -4.26 21.62
CA ALA A 53 15.33 -4.94 22.20
C ALA A 53 16.53 -5.11 21.24
N PRO A 54 16.35 -5.43 19.94
CA PRO A 54 17.48 -5.60 19.02
C PRO A 54 18.19 -4.31 18.62
N THR A 55 17.49 -3.17 18.62
CA THR A 55 18.00 -1.90 18.08
C THR A 55 18.24 -0.83 19.14
N GLY A 56 17.69 -1.01 20.35
CA GLY A 56 17.77 -0.04 21.44
C GLY A 56 16.93 1.22 21.25
N PHE A 57 16.25 1.39 20.11
CA PHE A 57 15.41 2.57 19.86
C PHE A 57 14.16 2.55 20.73
N GLY A 58 13.94 3.66 21.44
CA GLY A 58 12.81 3.90 22.30
C GLY A 58 11.75 4.78 21.65
N PHE A 59 10.50 4.47 21.91
CA PHE A 59 9.31 5.23 21.51
C PHE A 59 8.54 5.60 22.77
N THR A 60 7.83 6.73 22.73
CA THR A 60 6.94 7.13 23.84
C THR A 60 5.51 7.02 23.35
N VAL A 61 4.66 6.38 24.14
CA VAL A 61 3.24 6.16 23.87
C VAL A 61 2.44 6.80 24.99
N ASP A 62 1.42 7.58 24.64
CA ASP A 62 0.39 8.09 25.55
C ASP A 62 -0.97 7.53 25.09
N LEU A 63 -1.55 6.64 25.90
CA LEU A 63 -2.82 5.99 25.59
C LEU A 63 -4.05 6.90 25.81
N GLU A 64 -3.95 7.88 26.71
CA GLU A 64 -5.04 8.81 27.00
C GLU A 64 -5.20 9.80 25.83
N LYS A 65 -4.08 10.39 25.38
CA LYS A 65 -4.08 11.29 24.22
C LYS A 65 -4.10 10.56 22.88
N ARG A 66 -4.00 9.22 22.90
CA ARG A 66 -3.90 8.36 21.70
C ARG A 66 -2.74 8.76 20.78
N THR A 67 -1.56 8.95 21.35
CA THR A 67 -0.36 9.40 20.63
C THR A 67 0.82 8.46 20.78
N CYS A 68 1.66 8.39 19.75
CA CYS A 68 2.94 7.70 19.76
C CYS A 68 4.01 8.51 19.01
N THR A 69 5.26 8.40 19.41
CA THR A 69 6.38 9.02 18.67
C THR A 69 6.62 8.41 17.29
N CYS A 70 5.92 7.33 16.89
CA CYS A 70 5.98 6.71 15.57
C CYS A 70 5.00 7.28 14.52
N PRO A 71 4.43 8.46 14.76
CA PRO A 71 3.14 9.02 14.30
C PRO A 71 1.96 8.12 13.84
N GLU A 72 2.10 6.81 13.69
CA GLU A 72 1.07 5.92 13.11
C GLU A 72 -0.26 6.01 13.88
N PHE A 73 -0.20 6.10 15.21
CA PHE A 73 -1.40 6.12 16.05
C PHE A 73 -2.27 7.36 15.80
N GLN A 74 -1.64 8.53 15.72
CA GLN A 74 -2.32 9.80 15.50
C GLN A 74 -2.85 9.93 14.08
N MET A 75 -2.07 9.47 13.10
CA MET A 75 -2.41 9.65 11.68
C MET A 75 -3.52 8.70 11.24
N LEU A 76 -3.49 7.44 11.70
CA LEU A 76 -4.44 6.43 11.27
C LEU A 76 -5.65 6.35 12.21
N GLY A 77 -5.53 6.84 13.45
CA GLY A 77 -6.57 6.66 14.48
C GLY A 77 -6.74 5.19 14.89
N LEU A 78 -5.71 4.38 14.70
CA LEU A 78 -5.63 2.96 15.05
C LEU A 78 -4.38 2.74 15.90
N LEU A 79 -4.39 1.77 16.81
CA LEU A 79 -3.21 1.47 17.60
C LEU A 79 -2.05 1.03 16.69
N CYS A 80 -0.89 1.66 16.83
CA CYS A 80 0.35 1.16 16.25
C CYS A 80 0.90 0.00 17.09
N ARG A 81 1.87 -0.75 16.56
CA ARG A 81 2.54 -1.86 17.30
C ARG A 81 3.02 -1.48 18.70
N HIS A 82 3.49 -0.24 18.91
CA HIS A 82 3.94 0.23 20.22
C HIS A 82 2.77 0.43 21.17
N ALA A 83 1.67 1.04 20.69
CA ALA A 83 0.47 1.24 21.48
C ALA A 83 -0.22 -0.08 21.82
N ILE A 84 -0.21 -1.06 20.89
CA ILE A 84 -0.69 -2.40 21.18
C ILE A 84 0.15 -3.07 22.27
N ALA A 85 1.48 -3.04 22.19
CA ALA A 85 2.33 -3.61 23.24
C ALA A 85 1.98 -3.05 24.63
N VAL A 86 1.74 -1.73 24.72
CA VAL A 86 1.34 -1.06 25.96
C VAL A 86 -0.05 -1.53 26.42
N ALA A 87 -1.04 -1.51 25.52
CA ALA A 87 -2.40 -1.96 25.84
C ALA A 87 -2.43 -3.43 26.30
N SER A 88 -1.68 -4.31 25.63
CA SER A 88 -1.50 -5.71 26.03
C SER A 88 -0.85 -5.84 27.40
N SER A 89 0.18 -5.03 27.70
CA SER A 89 0.86 -5.06 29.00
C SER A 89 -0.05 -4.67 30.17
N ARG A 90 -1.09 -3.87 29.89
CA ARG A 90 -2.11 -3.44 30.86
C ARG A 90 -3.41 -4.26 30.77
N ASN A 91 -3.46 -5.27 29.89
CA ASN A 91 -4.63 -6.09 29.63
C ASN A 91 -5.89 -5.26 29.30
N MET A 92 -5.73 -4.21 28.50
CA MET A 92 -6.80 -3.32 28.05
C MET A 92 -7.34 -3.77 26.69
N ASP A 93 -8.65 -3.60 26.48
CA ASP A 93 -9.26 -3.87 25.18
C ASP A 93 -8.81 -2.83 24.13
N TYR A 94 -8.31 -3.31 23.00
CA TYR A 94 -7.83 -2.47 21.90
C TYR A 94 -8.95 -1.61 21.32
N ASN A 95 -10.19 -2.12 21.36
CA ASN A 95 -11.35 -1.43 20.82
C ASN A 95 -11.58 -0.06 21.46
N MET A 96 -11.11 0.15 22.70
CA MET A 96 -11.23 1.41 23.43
C MET A 96 -10.42 2.56 22.81
N PHE A 97 -9.39 2.23 22.02
CA PHE A 97 -8.45 3.20 21.45
C PHE A 97 -8.61 3.39 19.94
N VAL A 98 -9.48 2.60 19.31
CA VAL A 98 -9.85 2.76 17.91
C VAL A 98 -10.66 4.06 17.74
N SER A 99 -10.32 4.84 16.73
CA SER A 99 -11.04 6.07 16.40
C SER A 99 -12.45 5.78 15.90
N GLU A 100 -13.37 6.70 16.17
CA GLU A 100 -14.77 6.62 15.73
C GLU A 100 -14.89 6.50 14.19
N TYR A 101 -13.91 7.02 13.44
CA TYR A 101 -13.90 6.88 11.97
C TYR A 101 -13.90 5.42 11.48
N HIS A 102 -13.49 4.48 12.34
CA HIS A 102 -13.36 3.06 12.01
C HIS A 102 -14.47 2.20 12.62
N VAL A 103 -15.47 2.79 13.27
CA VAL A 103 -16.58 2.01 13.83
C VAL A 103 -17.70 1.79 12.82
N LYS A 104 -18.41 0.68 12.97
CA LYS A 104 -19.53 0.24 12.15
C LYS A 104 -20.59 1.33 11.99
N GLN A 105 -20.89 2.06 13.05
CA GLN A 105 -21.89 3.12 13.04
C GLN A 105 -21.52 4.22 12.04
N THR A 106 -20.30 4.75 12.11
CA THR A 106 -19.81 5.79 11.21
C THR A 106 -19.77 5.29 9.77
N TRP A 107 -19.34 4.04 9.54
CA TRP A 107 -19.38 3.45 8.20
C TRP A 107 -20.81 3.34 7.66
N ALA A 108 -21.78 2.93 8.49
CA ALA A 108 -23.18 2.84 8.09
C ALA A 108 -23.76 4.21 7.71
N GLU A 109 -23.36 5.28 8.42
CA GLU A 109 -23.78 6.65 8.11
C GLU A 109 -23.27 7.10 6.73
N THR A 110 -22.03 6.75 6.34
CA THR A 110 -21.49 7.14 5.02
C THR A 110 -22.27 6.57 3.84
N VAL A 111 -22.92 5.41 4.01
CA VAL A 111 -23.70 4.74 2.97
C VAL A 111 -25.20 4.88 3.18
N LYS A 112 -25.67 5.66 4.16
CA LYS A 112 -27.10 5.81 4.46
C LYS A 112 -27.92 6.38 3.30
N GLY A 113 -27.31 7.25 2.49
CA GLY A 113 -27.95 7.88 1.33
C GLY A 113 -28.30 6.87 0.23
N ILE A 114 -29.40 7.12 -0.48
CA ILE A 114 -29.81 6.36 -1.67
C ILE A 114 -29.26 7.06 -2.90
N ILE A 115 -28.59 6.31 -3.78
CA ILE A 115 -28.17 6.81 -5.08
C ILE A 115 -29.18 6.30 -6.09
N LEU A 116 -29.94 7.23 -6.67
CA LEU A 116 -30.88 6.92 -7.73
C LEU A 116 -30.12 6.73 -9.05
N PRO A 117 -30.59 5.83 -9.94
CA PRO A 117 -30.04 5.75 -11.28
C PRO A 117 -30.14 7.12 -11.96
N ILE A 118 -29.09 7.47 -12.73
CA ILE A 118 -29.12 8.69 -13.54
C ILE A 118 -30.23 8.50 -14.59
N PRO A 119 -31.24 9.39 -14.65
CA PRO A 119 -32.26 9.34 -15.69
C PRO A 119 -31.63 9.44 -17.09
N ASP A 120 -32.27 8.85 -18.10
CA ASP A 120 -31.81 8.98 -19.48
C ASP A 120 -31.74 10.47 -19.84
N PRO A 121 -30.68 10.96 -20.50
CA PRO A 121 -30.58 12.35 -20.91
C PRO A 121 -31.81 12.89 -21.64
N LYS A 122 -32.58 12.03 -22.33
CA LYS A 122 -33.83 12.38 -23.02
C LYS A 122 -34.99 12.68 -22.06
N ASP A 123 -34.97 12.07 -20.87
CA ASP A 123 -36.00 12.21 -19.84
C ASP A 123 -35.68 13.35 -18.86
N VAL A 124 -34.51 13.98 -18.99
CA VAL A 124 -34.09 15.12 -18.18
C VAL A 124 -34.55 16.42 -18.82
N PHE A 125 -35.47 17.12 -18.16
CA PHE A 125 -35.79 18.49 -18.52
C PHE A 125 -34.62 19.42 -18.18
N VAL A 126 -33.97 19.96 -19.22
CA VAL A 126 -32.93 20.99 -19.08
C VAL A 126 -33.55 22.34 -19.43
N PRO A 127 -33.66 23.29 -18.48
CA PRO A 127 -34.19 24.63 -18.73
C PRO A 127 -33.43 25.35 -19.87
N ALA A 128 -34.15 26.15 -20.65
CA ALA A 128 -33.59 26.84 -21.81
C ALA A 128 -32.47 27.83 -21.44
N GLU A 129 -32.45 28.31 -20.21
CA GLU A 129 -31.42 29.16 -19.65
C GLU A 129 -30.08 28.42 -19.54
N ILE A 130 -30.09 27.15 -19.10
CA ILE A 130 -28.89 26.32 -18.94
C ILE A 130 -28.31 25.93 -20.30
N LEU A 131 -29.17 25.62 -21.28
CA LEU A 131 -28.74 25.29 -22.64
C LEU A 131 -28.01 26.46 -23.34
N LYS A 132 -28.24 27.70 -22.88
CA LYS A 132 -27.58 28.91 -23.39
C LYS A 132 -26.32 29.29 -22.60
N VAL A 133 -26.02 28.59 -21.50
CA VAL A 133 -24.80 28.85 -20.71
C VAL A 133 -23.58 28.36 -21.50
N GLU A 134 -22.76 29.30 -21.95
CA GLU A 134 -21.45 28.99 -22.50
C GLU A 134 -20.49 28.62 -21.36
N VAL A 135 -20.25 27.31 -21.20
CA VAL A 135 -19.25 26.80 -20.25
C VAL A 135 -17.88 26.81 -20.92
N TYR A 136 -17.09 27.84 -20.63
CA TYR A 136 -15.71 27.91 -21.08
C TYR A 136 -14.83 26.96 -20.27
N PRO A 137 -13.88 26.23 -20.89
CA PRO A 137 -12.89 25.47 -20.16
C PRO A 137 -12.10 26.42 -19.23
N SER A 138 -11.71 25.93 -18.06
CA SER A 138 -10.99 26.76 -17.09
C SER A 138 -9.75 27.40 -17.75
N MET A 139 -9.64 28.73 -17.67
CA MET A 139 -8.49 29.47 -18.22
C MET A 139 -7.18 29.16 -17.46
N THR A 140 -7.27 28.55 -16.29
CA THR A 140 -6.13 27.97 -15.58
C THR A 140 -5.53 26.84 -16.40
N LYS A 141 -4.31 27.04 -16.90
CA LYS A 141 -3.48 25.95 -17.40
C LYS A 141 -3.43 24.89 -16.31
N ARG A 142 -3.77 23.65 -16.66
CA ARG A 142 -3.53 22.50 -15.78
C ARG A 142 -2.09 22.61 -15.29
N THR A 143 -1.88 22.71 -13.99
CA THR A 143 -0.52 22.71 -13.42
C THR A 143 0.23 21.53 -14.03
N LYS A 144 1.49 21.71 -14.45
CA LYS A 144 2.32 20.60 -14.92
C LYS A 144 2.48 19.59 -13.77
N GLY A 145 1.50 18.72 -13.59
CA GLY A 145 1.65 17.51 -12.80
C GLY A 145 2.73 16.66 -13.46
N ARG A 146 3.23 15.66 -12.73
CA ARG A 146 4.15 14.67 -13.29
C ARG A 146 3.57 14.17 -14.62
N PRO A 147 4.25 14.36 -15.76
CA PRO A 147 3.79 13.81 -17.02
C PRO A 147 3.51 12.33 -16.83
N CYS A 148 2.34 11.87 -17.30
CA CYS A 148 2.09 10.43 -17.30
C CYS A 148 3.18 9.80 -18.15
N ILE A 149 4.06 9.00 -17.54
CA ILE A 149 5.20 8.38 -18.23
C ILE A 149 4.71 7.47 -19.37
N LYS A 150 3.44 7.04 -19.33
CA LYS A 150 2.83 6.19 -20.34
C LYS A 150 1.52 6.80 -20.83
N ARG A 151 1.41 6.98 -22.14
CA ARG A 151 0.14 7.34 -22.80
C ARG A 151 -0.90 6.24 -22.52
N LYS A 152 -2.09 6.62 -22.07
CA LYS A 152 -3.25 5.71 -22.02
C LYS A 152 -3.80 5.57 -23.44
N LEU A 153 -3.90 4.33 -23.92
CA LEU A 153 -4.37 3.99 -25.26
C LEU A 153 -5.89 3.80 -25.25
N SER A 154 -6.54 4.15 -26.35
CA SER A 154 -7.94 3.79 -26.60
C SER A 154 -8.05 2.29 -26.91
N ALA A 155 -9.25 1.70 -26.77
CA ALA A 155 -9.49 0.30 -27.15
C ALA A 155 -9.19 0.10 -28.65
N GLY A 156 -8.12 -0.65 -28.95
CA GLY A 156 -7.65 -0.93 -30.32
C GLY A 156 -6.30 -0.31 -30.69
N GLU A 157 -5.75 0.61 -29.89
CA GLU A 157 -4.39 1.13 -30.10
C GLU A 157 -3.37 0.27 -29.34
N PHE A 158 -2.35 -0.24 -30.03
CA PHE A 158 -1.19 -0.89 -29.42
C PHE A 158 0.02 0.05 -29.50
N LEU A 159 0.78 0.18 -28.41
CA LEU A 159 2.01 0.96 -28.41
C LEU A 159 3.01 0.28 -29.36
N GLY A 160 3.45 0.98 -30.41
CA GLY A 160 4.48 0.55 -31.36
C GLY A 160 5.89 0.41 -30.76
N ILE A 161 6.01 -0.09 -29.53
CA ILE A 161 7.26 -0.27 -28.79
C ILE A 161 8.14 -1.38 -29.40
N ILE A 162 7.61 -2.24 -30.27
CA ILE A 162 8.41 -3.30 -30.90
C ILE A 162 9.40 -2.74 -31.94
N ARG A 163 9.24 -1.51 -32.44
CA ARG A 163 10.17 -0.97 -33.46
C ARG A 163 11.38 -0.22 -32.90
N TYR A 164 11.31 0.31 -31.67
CA TYR A 164 12.43 1.06 -31.05
C TYR A 164 13.39 0.20 -30.23
N LEU A 165 13.04 -1.06 -29.93
CA LEU A 165 13.93 -1.97 -29.20
C LEU A 165 15.10 -2.50 -30.06
N LEU A 166 15.16 -2.16 -31.35
CA LEU A 166 16.25 -2.56 -32.24
C LEU A 166 17.35 -1.50 -32.40
N ILE A 167 17.21 -0.30 -31.81
CA ILE A 167 18.21 0.78 -31.95
C ILE A 167 18.41 1.52 -30.62
N MET A 168 19.00 0.84 -29.64
CA MET A 168 19.77 1.49 -28.58
C MET A 168 21.10 0.74 -28.54
N PRO A 169 22.26 1.40 -28.74
CA PRO A 169 23.53 0.73 -28.49
C PRO A 169 23.53 0.37 -26.99
N GLU A 170 23.63 -0.93 -26.70
CA GLU A 170 23.68 -1.44 -25.33
C GLU A 170 24.75 -0.68 -24.54
N PHE A 171 24.36 0.00 -23.46
CA PHE A 171 25.35 0.43 -22.48
C PHE A 171 25.86 -0.86 -21.81
N PRO A 172 27.11 -1.30 -22.02
CA PRO A 172 27.49 -2.65 -21.67
C PRO A 172 27.85 -2.65 -20.18
N ILE A 173 26.86 -2.93 -19.32
CA ILE A 173 27.09 -3.13 -17.88
C ILE A 173 28.18 -4.19 -17.67
N LEU A 174 28.25 -5.19 -18.56
CA LEU A 174 29.25 -6.25 -18.57
C LEU A 174 30.68 -5.79 -18.92
N SER A 175 30.85 -4.57 -19.44
CA SER A 175 32.17 -3.97 -19.72
C SER A 175 32.77 -3.23 -18.53
N LEU A 176 32.00 -3.05 -17.44
CA LEU A 176 32.48 -2.38 -16.24
C LEU A 176 33.31 -3.34 -15.36
N PRO A 177 34.20 -2.84 -14.50
CA PRO A 177 34.85 -3.68 -13.48
C PRO A 177 33.83 -4.34 -12.54
N ALA A 178 34.10 -5.57 -12.10
CA ALA A 178 33.16 -6.38 -11.30
C ALA A 178 32.65 -5.68 -10.03
N GLU A 179 33.50 -4.86 -9.39
CA GLU A 179 33.16 -4.06 -8.21
C GLU A 179 32.08 -3.01 -8.49
N VAL A 180 32.16 -2.35 -9.64
CA VAL A 180 31.18 -1.35 -10.07
C VAL A 180 29.86 -2.01 -10.48
N GLN A 181 29.93 -3.19 -11.10
CA GLN A 181 28.74 -3.96 -11.44
C GLN A 181 27.94 -4.34 -10.18
N ALA A 182 28.63 -4.79 -9.12
CA ALA A 182 27.99 -5.13 -7.84
C ALA A 182 27.31 -3.91 -7.19
N LEU A 183 27.95 -2.74 -7.20
CA LEU A 183 27.38 -1.50 -6.65
C LEU A 183 26.14 -1.02 -7.42
N VAL A 184 26.16 -1.13 -8.76
CA VAL A 184 25.00 -0.79 -9.60
C VAL A 184 23.82 -1.68 -9.27
N VAL A 185 24.05 -2.99 -9.14
CA VAL A 185 22.99 -3.94 -8.77
C VAL A 185 22.45 -3.66 -7.37
N GLN A 186 23.32 -3.41 -6.39
CA GLN A 186 22.93 -3.06 -5.02
C GLN A 186 22.07 -1.78 -4.98
N ARG A 187 22.44 -0.77 -5.75
CA ARG A 187 21.69 0.50 -5.86
C ARG A 187 20.34 0.30 -6.54
N VAL A 188 20.26 -0.54 -7.57
CA VAL A 188 19.01 -0.88 -8.26
C VAL A 188 18.06 -1.65 -7.33
N ALA A 189 18.59 -2.61 -6.56
CA ALA A 189 17.84 -3.34 -5.55
C ALA A 189 17.26 -2.43 -4.46
N HIS A 190 18.06 -1.48 -3.96
CA HIS A 190 17.64 -0.53 -2.93
C HIS A 190 16.60 0.49 -3.42
N ASN A 191 16.64 0.85 -4.71
CA ASN A 191 15.71 1.83 -5.28
C ASN A 191 14.36 1.22 -5.68
N SER A 192 14.32 -0.02 -6.16
CA SER A 192 13.08 -0.69 -6.55
C SER A 192 13.28 -2.19 -6.77
N ILE A 193 12.61 -3.00 -5.95
CA ILE A 193 12.53 -4.46 -6.12
C ILE A 193 12.02 -4.83 -7.53
N ALA A 194 11.05 -4.10 -8.06
CA ALA A 194 10.53 -4.36 -9.41
C ALA A 194 11.58 -4.13 -10.51
N ASN A 195 12.54 -3.23 -10.29
CA ASN A 195 13.64 -3.03 -11.23
C ASN A 195 14.71 -4.12 -11.10
N LEU A 196 14.93 -4.67 -9.90
CA LEU A 196 15.79 -5.83 -9.69
C LEU A 196 15.27 -7.06 -10.44
N TYR A 197 13.97 -7.36 -10.34
CA TYR A 197 13.35 -8.46 -11.10
C TYR A 197 13.45 -8.27 -12.62
N ARG A 198 13.37 -7.04 -13.12
CA ARG A 198 13.58 -6.75 -14.54
C ARG A 198 15.04 -6.99 -14.95
N LEU A 199 15.98 -6.63 -14.08
CA LEU A 199 17.41 -6.87 -14.29
C LEU A 199 17.75 -8.36 -14.33
N TRP A 200 17.12 -9.17 -13.48
CA TRP A 200 17.24 -10.64 -13.50
C TRP A 200 16.73 -11.28 -14.79
N ALA A 201 15.79 -10.61 -15.48
CA ALA A 201 15.16 -11.11 -16.69
C ALA A 201 15.90 -10.73 -17.98
N THR A 202 16.91 -9.86 -17.94
CA THR A 202 17.58 -9.36 -19.16
C THR A 202 18.60 -10.35 -19.74
N SER A 203 19.37 -11.06 -18.91
CA SER A 203 20.31 -12.09 -19.39
C SER A 203 20.84 -12.99 -18.26
N LYS A 204 21.43 -14.15 -18.63
CA LYS A 204 22.08 -15.07 -17.68
C LYS A 204 23.22 -14.41 -16.90
N SER A 205 23.97 -13.51 -17.54
CA SER A 205 25.07 -12.77 -16.91
C SER A 205 24.56 -11.76 -15.87
N MET A 206 23.44 -11.07 -16.15
CA MET A 206 22.82 -10.14 -15.20
C MET A 206 22.17 -10.85 -14.01
N ARG A 207 21.69 -12.09 -14.22
CA ARG A 207 21.26 -12.99 -13.15
C ARG A 207 22.42 -13.35 -12.21
N ALA A 208 23.52 -13.86 -12.76
CA ALA A 208 24.71 -14.22 -11.98
C ALA A 208 25.31 -13.04 -11.20
N LEU A 209 25.27 -11.83 -11.76
CA LEU A 209 25.76 -10.60 -11.10
C LEU A 209 24.90 -10.19 -9.90
N ALA A 210 23.59 -10.39 -9.98
CA ALA A 210 22.69 -10.11 -8.88
C ALA A 210 22.70 -11.20 -7.81
N ASP A 211 22.95 -12.44 -8.19
CA ASP A 211 23.06 -13.57 -7.26
C ASP A 211 24.40 -13.56 -6.48
N ASN A 212 25.48 -13.05 -7.09
CA ASN A 212 26.78 -12.86 -6.42
C ASN A 212 26.77 -11.77 -5.33
N GLY A 213 25.73 -10.92 -5.25
CA GLY A 213 25.50 -9.96 -4.15
C GLY A 213 24.96 -10.61 -2.87
N GLY A 214 25.40 -11.84 -2.58
CA GLY A 214 24.76 -12.89 -1.78
C GLY A 214 24.47 -12.62 -0.29
N PHE A 215 24.52 -11.38 0.19
CA PHE A 215 24.16 -11.05 1.58
C PHE A 215 22.79 -10.35 1.73
N MET A 216 22.21 -9.80 0.65
CA MET A 216 20.94 -9.05 0.69
C MET A 216 19.70 -9.85 0.25
N LEU A 217 19.87 -10.95 -0.49
CA LEU A 217 18.72 -11.65 -1.11
C LEU A 217 17.88 -12.48 -0.13
N ARG A 218 18.50 -13.05 0.93
CA ARG A 218 17.73 -13.75 1.97
C ARG A 218 16.82 -12.81 2.76
N SER A 219 17.23 -11.57 3.04
CA SER A 219 16.37 -10.60 3.73
C SER A 219 15.30 -10.00 2.81
N ILE A 220 15.58 -9.89 1.50
CA ILE A 220 14.61 -9.37 0.53
C ILE A 220 13.49 -10.40 0.28
N CYS A 221 13.76 -11.70 0.18
CA CYS A 221 12.70 -12.72 -0.02
C CYS A 221 11.73 -12.79 1.17
N SER A 222 12.23 -12.71 2.41
CA SER A 222 11.38 -12.67 3.60
C SER A 222 10.51 -11.40 3.65
N ASN A 223 11.07 -10.25 3.28
CA ASN A 223 10.36 -8.97 3.28
C ASN A 223 9.50 -8.73 2.01
N SER A 224 9.63 -9.56 0.97
CA SER A 224 8.89 -9.41 -0.29
C SER A 224 7.44 -9.84 -0.15
N LEU A 225 7.14 -10.89 0.61
CA LEU A 225 5.75 -11.23 0.96
C LEU A 225 5.10 -10.07 1.71
N GLU A 226 5.75 -9.56 2.75
CA GLU A 226 5.27 -8.45 3.56
C GLU A 226 5.05 -7.17 2.74
N TYR A 227 5.91 -6.91 1.75
CA TYR A 227 5.78 -5.78 0.81
C TYR A 227 4.57 -5.90 -0.15
N PHE A 228 4.30 -7.09 -0.70
CA PHE A 228 3.14 -7.29 -1.59
C PHE A 228 1.80 -7.27 -0.85
N TYR A 229 1.78 -7.77 0.40
CA TYR A 229 0.61 -7.69 1.28
C TYR A 229 0.30 -6.24 1.67
N ARG A 230 1.31 -5.42 1.99
CA ARG A 230 1.14 -4.01 2.39
C ARG A 230 0.61 -3.08 1.29
N LEU A 231 0.71 -3.49 0.02
CA LEU A 231 0.27 -2.71 -1.15
C LEU A 231 -0.99 -3.26 -1.81
N ASP A 232 -1.66 -4.23 -1.20
CA ASP A 232 -2.89 -4.86 -1.70
C ASP A 232 -2.74 -5.50 -3.11
N ARG A 233 -1.51 -5.89 -3.47
CA ARG A 233 -1.13 -6.52 -4.76
C ARG A 233 -0.89 -8.02 -4.62
N HIS A 234 -1.62 -8.66 -3.73
CA HIS A 234 -1.45 -10.06 -3.35
C HIS A 234 -1.58 -11.01 -4.56
N VAL A 235 -2.50 -10.75 -5.50
CA VAL A 235 -2.68 -11.57 -6.71
C VAL A 235 -1.44 -11.50 -7.63
N GLU A 236 -0.90 -10.30 -7.83
CA GLU A 236 0.28 -10.09 -8.68
C GLU A 236 1.56 -10.61 -8.01
N GLY A 237 1.67 -10.46 -6.69
CA GLY A 237 2.74 -11.01 -5.87
C GLY A 237 2.76 -12.53 -5.92
N LEU A 238 1.61 -13.19 -5.73
CA LEU A 238 1.49 -14.65 -5.82
C LEU A 238 1.78 -15.19 -7.23
N ALA A 239 1.34 -14.48 -8.29
CA ALA A 239 1.67 -14.85 -9.66
C ALA A 239 3.15 -14.65 -10.02
N LEU A 240 3.85 -13.74 -9.34
CA LEU A 240 5.30 -13.56 -9.46
C LEU A 240 6.07 -14.63 -8.68
N ILE A 241 5.64 -14.95 -7.46
CA ILE A 241 6.24 -16.00 -6.62
C ILE A 241 6.07 -17.38 -7.27
N LYS A 242 4.88 -17.68 -7.81
CA LYS A 242 4.62 -18.92 -8.54
C LYS A 242 5.52 -19.07 -9.77
N ARG A 243 5.71 -17.99 -10.55
CA ARG A 243 6.64 -17.99 -11.69
C ARG A 243 8.11 -18.14 -11.28
N ALA A 244 8.48 -17.69 -10.09
CA ALA A 244 9.82 -17.92 -9.55
C ALA A 244 10.02 -19.38 -9.13
N ALA A 245 9.04 -19.97 -8.42
CA ALA A 245 9.07 -21.38 -8.06
C ALA A 245 9.09 -22.30 -9.30
N ASP A 246 8.25 -22.01 -10.31
CA ASP A 246 8.20 -22.75 -11.58
C ASP A 246 9.50 -22.60 -12.40
N ALA A 247 10.31 -21.57 -12.13
CA ALA A 247 11.63 -21.34 -12.72
C ALA A 247 12.79 -21.93 -11.91
N GLY A 248 12.50 -22.72 -10.86
CA GLY A 248 13.48 -23.47 -10.07
C GLY A 248 14.17 -22.66 -8.97
N PHE A 249 13.56 -21.57 -8.51
CA PHE A 249 14.02 -20.84 -7.32
C PHE A 249 13.37 -21.48 -6.07
N GLU A 250 14.18 -22.10 -5.19
CA GLU A 250 13.76 -22.56 -3.84
C GLU A 250 13.67 -21.39 -2.84
#